data_AF-A0A914WMV6-F1
#
_entry.id   AF-A0A914WMV6-F1
#
_cell.length_a   1.000
_cell.length_b   1.000
_cell.length_c   1.000
_cell.angle_alpha   90.00
_cell.angle_beta   90.00
_cell.angle_gamma   90.00
#
_symmetry.space_group_name_H-M   'P 1'
#
loop_
_entity.id
_entity.type
_entity.pdbx_description
1 polymer ?
#
loop_
_entity_poly.entity_id
_entity_poly.type
_entity_poly.pdbx_seq_one_letter_code
_entity_poly.pdbx_strand_id
1 'polypeptide(L)'
;MHRRIVALFGDSPTCDLSLHAMMAVARAKHTPSPVGKWFAPSTAVALMRDTLSNSSDPLLADTAMLVATDCCLARSDVIEASAKWTKSLLIVVCLRLGAEKINRCYHRHIRTLMSMRCCVGIVGGRPKHSVYFVGAYHKHLIFLDPHFVQDTVPVDPTTEFPLKTFHCRLPGKLPLAEMDPSCAIGFFVQSESDFERMIGDLSEVIELEDDRRKGIVKQDPLFTLVDERQGRFEGSEDAKDASLVAQARQHGFELL
;
A
#
# COMPACT_ATOMS: atom_id res chain seq x y z
N MET A 1 8.98 -3.31 23.35
CA MET A 1 8.84 -3.21 21.89
C MET A 1 7.39 -3.01 21.44
N HIS A 2 6.48 -3.98 21.65
CA HIS A 2 5.09 -3.90 21.17
C HIS A 2 4.33 -2.59 21.49
N ARG A 3 4.30 -2.16 22.76
CA ARG A 3 3.66 -0.88 23.16
C ARG A 3 4.26 0.34 22.48
N ARG A 4 5.58 0.34 22.25
CA ARG A 4 6.29 1.43 21.59
C ARG A 4 5.84 1.56 20.14
N ILE A 5 5.64 0.44 19.44
CA ILE A 5 5.08 0.42 18.08
C ILE A 5 3.64 0.95 18.07
N VAL A 6 2.78 0.47 18.97
CA VAL A 6 1.38 0.94 19.05
C VAL A 6 1.31 2.44 19.33
N ALA A 7 2.21 2.96 20.18
CA ALA A 7 2.26 4.37 20.50
C ALA A 7 2.59 5.28 19.30
N LEU A 8 3.24 4.76 18.24
CA LEU A 8 3.47 5.53 17.01
C LEU A 8 2.16 5.90 16.30
N PHE A 9 1.12 5.10 16.46
CA PHE A 9 -0.17 5.23 15.78
C PHE A 9 -1.27 5.85 16.65
N GLY A 10 -0.95 6.37 17.84
CA GLY A 10 -1.95 6.97 18.72
C GLY A 10 -2.66 8.18 18.10
N ASP A 11 -3.89 8.44 18.54
CA ASP A 11 -4.69 9.59 18.08
C ASP A 11 -4.23 10.92 18.72
N SER A 12 -2.94 11.24 18.59
CA SER A 12 -2.33 12.48 19.07
C SER A 12 -1.45 13.11 17.99
N PRO A 13 -1.43 14.45 17.85
CA PRO A 13 -0.48 15.15 16.98
C PRO A 13 1.00 14.88 17.29
N THR A 14 1.31 14.39 18.49
CA THR A 14 2.68 14.06 18.91
C THR A 14 3.14 12.66 18.47
N CYS A 15 2.25 11.84 17.95
CA CYS A 15 2.55 10.49 17.50
C CYS A 15 2.94 10.50 16.02
N ASP A 16 4.13 9.99 15.69
CA ASP A 16 4.76 10.09 14.37
C ASP A 16 3.92 9.52 13.21
N LEU A 17 3.19 8.43 13.45
CA LEU A 17 2.38 7.73 12.44
C LEU A 17 0.88 7.88 12.69
N SER A 18 0.47 8.90 13.44
CA SER A 18 -0.93 9.19 13.73
C SER A 18 -1.71 9.67 12.51
N LEU A 19 -3.05 9.57 12.59
CA LEU A 19 -3.94 10.23 11.63
C LEU A 19 -3.66 11.74 11.54
N HIS A 20 -3.30 12.38 12.65
CA HIS A 20 -2.95 13.81 12.68
C HIS A 20 -1.69 14.10 11.85
N ALA A 21 -0.64 13.29 12.00
CA ALA A 21 0.60 13.41 11.22
C ALA A 21 0.33 13.19 9.73
N MET A 22 -0.44 12.16 9.36
CA MET A 22 -0.86 11.92 7.98
C MET A 22 -1.65 13.09 7.39
N MET A 23 -2.55 13.71 8.17
CA MET A 23 -3.32 14.88 7.71
C MET A 23 -2.46 16.14 7.60
N ALA A 24 -1.45 16.31 8.45
CA ALA A 24 -0.47 17.39 8.32
C ALA A 24 0.33 17.27 7.01
N VAL A 25 0.77 16.06 6.66
CA VAL A 25 1.41 15.75 5.38
C VAL A 25 0.46 16.05 4.21
N ALA A 26 -0.80 15.60 4.27
CA ALA A 26 -1.78 15.85 3.22
C ALA A 26 -2.03 17.35 2.99
N ARG A 27 -2.09 18.13 4.08
CA ARG A 27 -2.23 19.59 4.02
C ARG A 27 -1.00 20.26 3.42
N ALA A 28 0.21 19.82 3.80
CA ALA A 28 1.46 20.33 3.24
C ALA A 28 1.57 20.09 1.73
N LYS A 29 0.95 19.01 1.22
CA LYS A 29 0.83 18.69 -0.21
C LYS A 29 -0.32 19.39 -0.93
N HIS A 30 -0.87 20.46 -0.36
CA HIS A 30 -1.98 21.24 -0.95
C HIS A 30 -3.25 20.44 -1.27
N THR A 31 -3.49 19.32 -0.58
CA THR A 31 -4.80 18.65 -0.67
C THR A 31 -5.86 19.58 -0.09
N PRO A 32 -6.90 19.99 -0.85
CA PRO A 32 -7.96 20.85 -0.33
C PRO A 32 -8.75 20.09 0.73
N SER A 33 -8.86 20.66 1.94
CA SER A 33 -9.64 20.11 3.06
C SER A 33 -9.47 18.59 3.24
N PRO A 34 -8.27 18.12 3.61
CA PRO A 34 -7.99 16.67 3.68
C PRO A 34 -8.77 15.97 4.79
N VAL A 35 -9.14 16.70 5.85
CA VAL A 35 -9.92 16.17 6.97
C VAL A 35 -11.34 15.84 6.53
N GLY A 36 -11.78 14.62 6.84
CA GLY A 36 -13.11 14.12 6.46
C GLY A 36 -13.20 13.64 5.00
N LYS A 37 -12.14 13.79 4.20
CA LYS A 37 -12.06 13.24 2.85
C LYS A 37 -11.70 11.75 2.91
N TRP A 38 -12.36 10.95 2.07
CA TRP A 38 -11.94 9.56 1.81
C TRP A 38 -10.79 9.56 0.80
N PHE A 39 -9.76 8.76 1.07
CA PHE A 39 -8.59 8.62 0.21
C PHE A 39 -8.60 7.26 -0.48
N ALA A 40 -8.34 7.24 -1.79
CA ALA A 40 -8.09 6.02 -2.53
C ALA A 40 -6.84 5.30 -1.98
N PRO A 41 -6.70 3.96 -2.18
CA PRO A 41 -5.56 3.21 -1.66
C PRO A 41 -4.21 3.82 -2.02
N SER A 42 -4.02 4.22 -3.29
CA SER A 42 -2.80 4.86 -3.78
C SER A 42 -2.45 6.15 -3.04
N THR A 43 -3.43 7.03 -2.83
CA THR A 43 -3.22 8.28 -2.09
C THR A 43 -2.92 8.02 -0.61
N ALA A 44 -3.65 7.08 0.02
CA ALA A 44 -3.46 6.76 1.43
C ALA A 44 -2.05 6.19 1.69
N VAL A 45 -1.57 5.27 0.86
CA VAL A 45 -0.22 4.69 1.03
C VAL A 45 0.89 5.67 0.66
N ALA A 46 0.65 6.59 -0.29
CA ALA A 46 1.57 7.68 -0.57
C ALA A 46 1.70 8.65 0.62
N LEU A 47 0.59 9.01 1.25
CA LEU A 47 0.62 9.82 2.49
C LEU A 47 1.33 9.08 3.62
N MET A 48 1.10 7.77 3.77
CA MET A 48 1.78 6.96 4.77
C MET A 48 3.30 6.90 4.55
N ARG A 49 3.74 6.73 3.30
CA ARG A 49 5.17 6.79 2.93
C ARG A 49 5.80 8.10 3.38
N ASP A 50 5.16 9.22 3.06
CA ASP A 50 5.71 10.53 3.38
C ASP A 50 5.66 10.82 4.89
N THR A 51 4.63 10.31 5.58
CA THR A 51 4.53 10.37 7.04
C THR A 51 5.66 9.59 7.70
N LEU A 52 5.96 8.38 7.21
CA LEU A 52 7.08 7.57 7.65
C LEU A 52 8.42 8.29 7.40
N SER A 53 8.63 8.84 6.20
CA SER A 53 9.86 9.56 5.86
C SER A 53 10.08 10.82 6.71
N ASN A 54 9.01 11.44 7.19
CA ASN A 54 9.08 12.61 8.07
C ASN A 54 9.24 12.25 9.55
N SER A 55 9.13 10.97 9.91
CA SER A 55 9.24 10.55 11.31
C SER A 55 10.66 10.76 11.84
N SER A 56 10.73 11.14 13.11
CA SER A 56 11.99 11.24 13.86
C SER A 56 12.15 10.14 14.91
N ASP A 57 11.20 9.20 15.01
CA ASP A 57 11.27 8.15 16.02
C ASP A 57 12.38 7.14 15.67
N PRO A 58 13.29 6.84 16.61
CA PRO A 58 14.39 5.90 16.38
C PRO A 58 13.97 4.50 15.92
N LEU A 59 12.75 4.04 16.24
CA LEU A 59 12.24 2.76 15.77
C LEU A 59 12.02 2.69 14.26
N LEU A 60 11.90 3.84 13.59
CA LEU A 60 11.60 3.93 12.17
C LEU A 60 12.84 4.30 11.34
N ALA A 61 13.98 4.56 12.00
CA ALA A 61 15.19 5.07 11.35
C ALA A 61 15.75 4.13 10.26
N ASP A 62 15.61 2.82 10.45
CA ASP A 62 16.07 1.76 9.55
C ASP A 62 14.94 1.21 8.66
N THR A 63 13.78 1.87 8.60
CA THR A 63 12.64 1.46 7.80
C THR A 63 12.31 2.52 6.75
N ALA A 64 12.06 2.07 5.52
CA ALA A 64 11.60 2.91 4.44
C ALA A 64 10.36 2.29 3.77
N MET A 65 9.65 3.10 2.99
CA MET A 65 8.50 2.65 2.21
C MET A 65 8.68 3.06 0.75
N LEU A 66 8.49 2.11 -0.17
CA LEU A 66 8.47 2.35 -1.62
C LEU A 66 7.04 2.15 -2.10
N VAL A 67 6.49 3.13 -2.81
CA VAL A 67 5.16 3.02 -3.44
C VAL A 67 5.34 2.96 -4.95
N ALA A 68 5.04 1.80 -5.52
CA ALA A 68 5.00 1.56 -6.96
C ALA A 68 3.59 1.83 -7.49
N THR A 69 3.52 2.63 -8.55
CA THR A 69 2.32 2.94 -9.32
C THR A 69 2.42 2.31 -10.71
N ASP A 70 1.38 2.44 -11.52
CA ASP A 70 1.41 2.07 -12.95
C ASP A 70 1.71 0.59 -13.23
N CYS A 71 1.43 -0.27 -12.24
CA CYS A 71 1.71 -1.71 -12.28
C CYS A 71 3.17 -2.03 -12.63
N CYS A 72 4.12 -1.17 -12.23
CA CYS A 72 5.54 -1.32 -12.53
C CYS A 72 6.40 -1.10 -11.28
N LEU A 73 7.24 -2.09 -10.96
CA LEU A 73 8.24 -2.01 -9.91
C LEU A 73 9.63 -2.04 -10.55
N ALA A 74 10.45 -1.01 -10.34
CA ALA A 74 11.82 -1.01 -10.84
C ALA A 74 12.80 -1.46 -9.75
N ARG A 75 13.75 -2.32 -10.13
CA ARG A 75 14.85 -2.75 -9.25
C ARG A 75 15.68 -1.56 -8.80
N SER A 76 15.95 -0.59 -9.68
CA SER A 76 16.64 0.66 -9.35
C SER A 76 15.98 1.40 -8.18
N ASP A 77 14.66 1.52 -8.17
CA ASP A 77 13.91 2.24 -7.13
C ASP A 77 13.95 1.50 -5.79
N VAL A 78 13.97 0.17 -5.82
CA VAL A 78 14.10 -0.68 -4.62
C VAL A 78 15.48 -0.48 -3.98
N ILE A 79 16.55 -0.48 -4.79
CA ILE A 79 17.92 -0.24 -4.31
C ILE A 79 18.07 1.18 -3.75
N GLU A 80 17.49 2.17 -4.41
CA GLU A 80 17.51 3.56 -3.95
C GLU A 80 16.72 3.73 -2.64
N ALA A 81 15.47 3.26 -2.59
CA ALA A 81 14.60 3.42 -1.42
C ALA A 81 15.10 2.65 -0.19
N SER A 82 15.76 1.51 -0.38
CA SER A 82 16.43 0.77 0.70
C SER A 82 17.77 1.40 1.14
N ALA A 83 18.20 2.48 0.48
CA ALA A 83 19.51 3.10 0.66
C ALA A 83 20.63 2.05 0.59
N LYS A 84 20.64 1.24 -0.49
CA LYS A 84 21.53 0.10 -0.70
C LYS A 84 21.44 -0.92 0.45
N TRP A 85 20.23 -1.29 0.82
CA TRP A 85 19.93 -2.29 1.87
C TRP A 85 20.42 -1.91 3.28
N THR A 86 20.65 -0.63 3.54
CA THR A 86 20.84 -0.13 4.91
C THR A 86 19.51 0.04 5.65
N LYS A 87 18.39 0.06 4.92
CA LYS A 87 17.03 0.10 5.45
C LYS A 87 16.22 -1.12 5.02
N SER A 88 15.39 -1.62 5.93
CA SER A 88 14.29 -2.52 5.60
C SER A 88 13.22 -1.78 4.82
N LEU A 89 12.59 -2.43 3.85
CA LEU A 89 11.69 -1.80 2.90
C LEU A 89 10.29 -2.41 2.97
N LEU A 90 9.29 -1.56 3.19
CA LEU A 90 7.89 -1.84 2.89
C LEU A 90 7.61 -1.42 1.44
N ILE A 91 7.55 -2.39 0.53
CA ILE A 91 7.20 -2.18 -0.87
C ILE A 91 5.68 -2.26 -1.00
N VAL A 92 5.05 -1.26 -1.60
CA VAL A 92 3.60 -1.25 -1.85
C VAL A 92 3.33 -1.04 -3.33
N VAL A 93 2.61 -1.96 -3.95
CA VAL A 93 2.23 -1.88 -5.36
C VAL A 93 0.75 -1.55 -5.46
N CYS A 94 0.44 -0.38 -6.05
CA CYS A 94 -0.94 0.06 -6.29
C CYS A 94 -1.46 -0.54 -7.59
N LEU A 95 -2.63 -1.20 -7.54
CA LEU A 95 -3.19 -1.99 -8.63
C LEU A 95 -4.66 -1.66 -8.88
N ARG A 96 -5.08 -1.83 -10.14
CA ARG A 96 -6.49 -1.88 -10.55
C ARG A 96 -6.79 -3.21 -11.22
N LEU A 97 -7.36 -4.15 -10.48
CA LEU A 97 -7.55 -5.56 -10.88
C LEU A 97 -8.87 -5.82 -11.63
N GLY A 98 -9.51 -4.76 -12.13
CA GLY A 98 -10.78 -4.82 -12.84
C GLY A 98 -11.50 -3.47 -12.90
N ALA A 99 -12.60 -3.41 -13.65
CA ALA A 99 -13.42 -2.20 -13.78
C ALA A 99 -14.30 -2.00 -12.54
N GLU A 100 -15.38 -2.77 -12.39
CA GLU A 100 -16.29 -2.68 -11.23
C GLU A 100 -16.07 -3.79 -10.21
N LYS A 101 -15.66 -4.96 -10.70
CA LYS A 101 -15.36 -6.16 -9.93
C LYS A 101 -14.00 -6.66 -10.33
N ILE A 102 -13.37 -7.38 -9.43
CA ILE A 102 -12.11 -8.03 -9.70
C ILE A 102 -12.25 -9.07 -10.83
N ASN A 103 -11.29 -9.07 -11.75
CA ASN A 103 -11.26 -10.05 -12.82
C ASN A 103 -10.92 -11.44 -12.27
N ARG A 104 -11.61 -12.47 -12.75
CA ARG A 104 -11.43 -13.86 -12.30
C ARG A 104 -10.03 -14.41 -12.54
N CYS A 105 -9.30 -13.90 -13.53
CA CYS A 105 -7.90 -14.29 -13.77
C CYS A 105 -7.01 -14.03 -12.54
N TYR A 106 -7.26 -12.95 -11.79
CA TYR A 106 -6.47 -12.58 -10.61
C TYR A 106 -6.84 -13.36 -9.33
N HIS A 107 -7.93 -14.14 -9.32
CA HIS A 107 -8.35 -14.88 -8.11
C HIS A 107 -7.30 -15.89 -7.63
N ARG A 108 -6.59 -16.54 -8.56
CA ARG A 108 -5.47 -17.44 -8.20
C ARG A 108 -4.30 -16.61 -7.68
N HIS A 109 -3.92 -15.57 -8.42
CA HIS A 109 -2.81 -14.68 -8.12
C HIS A 109 -2.90 -14.13 -6.69
N ILE A 110 -4.05 -13.59 -6.29
CA ILE A 110 -4.27 -13.02 -4.96
C ILE A 110 -4.17 -14.09 -3.87
N ARG A 111 -4.72 -15.28 -4.08
CA ARG A 111 -4.63 -16.36 -3.07
C ARG A 111 -3.20 -16.86 -2.89
N THR A 112 -2.44 -16.97 -3.98
CA THR A 112 -1.02 -17.30 -3.93
C THR A 112 -0.27 -16.22 -3.16
N LEU A 113 -0.48 -14.95 -3.51
CA LEU A 113 0.17 -13.80 -2.90
C LEU A 113 -0.12 -13.70 -1.39
N MET A 114 -1.38 -13.86 -0.97
CA MET A 114 -1.80 -13.87 0.43
C MET A 114 -1.28 -15.08 1.24
N SER A 115 -0.63 -16.05 0.58
CA SER A 115 0.02 -17.19 1.23
C SER A 115 1.54 -17.01 1.38
N MET A 116 2.13 -15.97 0.77
CA MET A 116 3.56 -15.70 0.80
C MET A 116 3.98 -15.05 2.12
N ARG A 117 5.20 -15.35 2.59
CA ARG A 117 5.74 -14.77 3.83
C ARG A 117 6.09 -13.29 3.72
N CYS A 118 6.50 -12.86 2.54
CA CYS A 118 6.85 -11.46 2.27
C CYS A 118 5.60 -10.57 2.15
N CYS A 119 4.44 -11.13 1.84
CA CYS A 119 3.20 -10.37 1.73
C CYS A 119 2.72 -9.91 3.11
N VAL A 120 2.57 -8.61 3.28
CA VAL A 120 2.00 -7.99 4.48
C VAL A 120 0.55 -7.56 4.28
N GLY A 121 -0.15 -8.18 3.33
CA GLY A 121 -1.57 -7.98 3.09
C GLY A 121 -1.91 -6.95 2.03
N ILE A 122 -3.20 -6.62 1.95
CA ILE A 122 -3.76 -5.77 0.90
C ILE A 122 -4.64 -4.71 1.56
N VAL A 123 -4.40 -3.44 1.24
CA VAL A 123 -5.33 -2.35 1.57
C VAL A 123 -6.23 -2.11 0.38
N GLY A 124 -7.53 -2.01 0.61
CA GLY A 124 -8.49 -1.76 -0.46
C GLY A 124 -9.88 -1.44 0.07
N GLY A 125 -10.87 -1.55 -0.81
CA GLY A 125 -12.27 -1.29 -0.47
C GLY A 125 -12.83 -0.06 -1.18
N ARG A 126 -14.09 0.23 -0.89
CA ARG A 126 -14.86 1.28 -1.55
C ARG A 126 -14.88 2.55 -0.70
N PRO A 127 -15.28 3.70 -1.27
CA PRO A 127 -15.64 4.85 -0.46
C PRO A 127 -16.55 4.45 0.70
N LYS A 128 -16.15 4.82 1.93
CA LYS A 128 -16.84 4.48 3.19
C LYS A 128 -16.87 2.99 3.56
N HIS A 129 -16.09 2.14 2.88
CA HIS A 129 -15.93 0.73 3.20
C HIS A 129 -14.48 0.26 2.88
N SER A 130 -13.49 0.92 3.49
CA SER A 130 -12.07 0.56 3.37
C SER A 130 -11.70 -0.55 4.36
N VAL A 131 -10.97 -1.57 3.91
CA VAL A 131 -10.60 -2.73 4.74
C VAL A 131 -9.14 -3.10 4.51
N TYR A 132 -8.55 -3.79 5.49
CA TYR A 132 -7.21 -4.36 5.38
C TYR A 132 -7.28 -5.88 5.37
N PHE A 133 -6.97 -6.49 4.22
CA PHE A 133 -6.96 -7.93 4.05
C PHE A 133 -5.64 -8.52 4.57
N VAL A 134 -5.75 -9.49 5.47
CA VAL A 134 -4.63 -10.11 6.19
C VAL A 134 -4.41 -11.58 5.83
N GLY A 135 -5.34 -12.19 5.10
CA GLY A 135 -5.20 -13.57 4.65
C GLY A 135 -6.26 -13.97 3.63
N ALA A 136 -6.17 -15.21 3.16
CA ALA A 136 -7.18 -15.82 2.29
C ALA A 136 -7.49 -17.25 2.75
N TYR A 137 -8.75 -17.65 2.63
CA TYR A 137 -9.21 -19.00 2.89
C TYR A 137 -10.25 -19.44 1.85
N HIS A 138 -9.94 -20.50 1.10
CA HIS A 138 -10.72 -20.97 -0.05
C HIS A 138 -11.00 -19.89 -1.11
N LYS A 139 -12.21 -19.32 -1.12
CA LYS A 139 -12.68 -18.27 -2.05
C LYS A 139 -12.98 -16.97 -1.32
N HIS A 140 -12.48 -16.82 -0.09
CA HIS A 140 -12.72 -15.66 0.74
C HIS A 140 -11.40 -15.04 1.18
N LEU A 141 -11.43 -13.73 1.38
CA LEU A 141 -10.39 -12.98 2.03
C LEU A 141 -10.77 -12.77 3.50
N ILE A 142 -9.76 -12.80 4.36
CA ILE A 142 -9.86 -12.50 5.78
C ILE A 142 -9.40 -11.06 5.95
N PHE A 143 -10.19 -10.22 6.62
CA PHE A 143 -9.91 -8.79 6.74
C PHE A 143 -10.12 -8.23 8.14
N LEU A 144 -9.45 -7.11 8.40
CA LEU A 144 -9.67 -6.25 9.54
C LEU A 144 -10.52 -5.06 9.10
N ASP A 145 -11.57 -4.80 9.87
CA ASP A 145 -12.57 -3.77 9.59
C ASP A 145 -12.37 -2.57 10.51
N PRO A 146 -12.02 -1.37 9.99
CA PRO A 146 -11.87 -0.17 10.79
C PRO A 146 -13.19 0.54 11.11
N HIS A 147 -14.35 0.10 10.59
CA HIS A 147 -15.64 0.81 10.74
C HIS A 147 -16.33 0.55 12.09
N PHE A 148 -15.58 0.66 13.17
CA PHE A 148 -16.09 0.63 14.53
C PHE A 148 -15.46 1.76 15.33
N VAL A 149 -16.29 2.66 15.85
CA VAL A 149 -15.83 3.80 16.64
C VAL A 149 -15.50 3.33 18.05
N GLN A 150 -14.32 3.72 18.54
CA GLN A 150 -13.83 3.41 19.88
C GLN A 150 -13.44 4.71 20.60
N ASP A 151 -13.49 4.69 21.93
CA ASP A 151 -12.91 5.78 22.73
C ASP A 151 -11.41 5.86 22.52
N THR A 152 -10.89 7.08 22.42
CA THR A 152 -9.44 7.32 22.30
C THR A 152 -8.71 6.81 23.53
N VAL A 153 -7.63 6.05 23.31
CA VAL A 153 -6.71 5.64 24.37
C VAL A 153 -5.52 6.60 24.37
N PRO A 154 -5.26 7.34 25.47
CA PRO A 154 -4.03 8.12 25.60
C PRO A 154 -2.83 7.17 25.56
N VAL A 155 -2.01 7.28 24.51
CA VAL A 155 -0.79 6.49 24.38
C VAL A 155 0.39 7.29 24.90
N ASP A 156 1.23 6.64 25.68
CA ASP A 156 2.51 7.19 26.12
C ASP A 156 3.51 6.03 26.11
N PRO A 157 4.61 6.14 25.34
CA PRO A 157 5.58 5.07 25.23
C PRO A 157 6.39 4.84 26.51
N THR A 158 6.32 5.73 27.50
CA THR A 158 7.02 5.65 28.79
C THR A 158 6.16 5.05 29.90
N THR A 159 4.84 4.93 29.70
CA THR A 159 3.89 4.41 30.69
C THR A 159 3.05 3.27 30.12
N GLU A 160 2.35 2.53 30.99
CA GLU A 160 1.44 1.49 30.55
C GLU A 160 0.08 2.07 30.15
N PHE A 161 -0.44 1.63 29.00
CA PHE A 161 -1.79 1.96 28.51
C PHE A 161 -2.57 0.70 28.11
N PRO A 162 -3.90 0.69 28.03
CA PRO A 162 -4.63 -0.51 27.59
C PRO A 162 -4.41 -0.80 26.10
N LEU A 163 -4.12 -2.06 25.75
CA LEU A 163 -3.92 -2.49 24.35
C LEU A 163 -5.16 -3.13 23.71
N LYS A 164 -6.19 -3.42 24.51
CA LYS A 164 -7.33 -4.26 24.12
C LYS A 164 -8.02 -3.77 22.84
N THR A 165 -8.14 -2.46 22.66
CA THR A 165 -8.83 -1.80 21.54
C THR A 165 -8.01 -1.77 20.24
N PHE A 166 -6.71 -2.07 20.31
CA PHE A 166 -5.80 -2.14 19.16
C PHE A 166 -5.67 -3.55 18.57
N HIS A 167 -6.36 -4.55 19.15
CA HIS A 167 -6.29 -5.93 18.69
C HIS A 167 -7.69 -6.47 18.34
N CYS A 168 -7.88 -6.77 17.05
CA CYS A 168 -9.08 -7.45 16.59
C CYS A 168 -9.03 -8.95 16.95
N ARG A 169 -10.10 -9.44 17.60
CA ARG A 169 -10.26 -10.86 17.94
C ARG A 169 -11.12 -11.64 16.95
N LEU A 170 -11.90 -10.93 16.13
CA LEU A 170 -12.91 -11.50 15.23
C LEU A 170 -12.71 -10.87 13.85
N PRO A 171 -11.77 -11.40 13.04
CA PRO A 171 -11.57 -10.89 11.70
C PRO A 171 -12.79 -11.19 10.83
N GLY A 172 -13.08 -10.26 9.90
CA GLY A 172 -14.13 -10.41 8.92
C GLY A 172 -13.76 -11.38 7.82
N LYS A 173 -14.77 -11.84 7.07
CA LYS A 173 -14.61 -12.72 5.90
C LYS A 173 -15.41 -12.15 4.74
N LEU A 174 -14.75 -11.92 3.61
CA LEU A 174 -15.35 -11.36 2.39
C LEU A 174 -15.13 -12.33 1.22
N PRO A 175 -16.14 -12.65 0.39
CA PRO A 175 -15.90 -13.36 -0.85
C PRO A 175 -14.89 -12.60 -1.72
N LEU A 176 -13.88 -13.29 -2.27
CA LEU A 176 -12.83 -12.64 -3.06
C LEU A 176 -13.43 -11.89 -4.27
N ALA A 177 -14.50 -12.43 -4.88
CA ALA A 177 -15.21 -11.80 -5.98
C ALA A 177 -15.90 -10.46 -5.64
N GLU A 178 -16.05 -10.14 -4.35
CA GLU A 178 -16.63 -8.89 -3.84
C GLU A 178 -15.57 -7.86 -3.43
N MET A 179 -14.28 -8.24 -3.44
CA MET A 179 -13.18 -7.31 -3.24
C MET A 179 -13.25 -6.19 -4.29
N ASP A 180 -13.05 -4.95 -3.85
CA ASP A 180 -12.92 -3.82 -4.76
C ASP A 180 -11.67 -3.99 -5.64
N PRO A 181 -11.75 -3.77 -6.97
CA PRO A 181 -10.60 -3.93 -7.84
C PRO A 181 -9.50 -2.88 -7.61
N SER A 182 -9.79 -1.76 -6.92
CA SER A 182 -8.78 -0.77 -6.52
C SER A 182 -8.12 -1.20 -5.22
N CYS A 183 -6.82 -1.50 -5.25
CA CYS A 183 -6.11 -1.96 -4.05
C CYS A 183 -4.61 -1.62 -4.08
N ALA A 184 -3.98 -1.75 -2.92
CA ALA A 184 -2.53 -1.65 -2.75
C ALA A 184 -2.02 -2.90 -2.00
N ILE A 185 -1.09 -3.63 -2.62
CA ILE A 185 -0.50 -4.85 -2.07
C ILE A 185 0.83 -4.51 -1.41
N GLY A 186 1.01 -4.91 -0.15
CA GLY A 186 2.24 -4.68 0.60
C GLY A 186 3.16 -5.90 0.65
N PHE A 187 4.46 -5.66 0.55
CA PHE A 187 5.53 -6.62 0.78
C PHE A 187 6.58 -6.04 1.72
N PHE A 188 7.13 -6.85 2.61
CA PHE A 188 8.21 -6.43 3.50
C PHE A 188 9.48 -7.24 3.24
N VAL A 189 10.58 -6.53 3.00
CA VAL A 189 11.90 -7.12 2.72
C VAL A 189 12.96 -6.41 3.57
N GLN A 190 13.88 -7.16 4.18
CA GLN A 190 14.89 -6.59 5.07
C GLN A 190 16.28 -6.52 4.43
N SER A 191 16.48 -7.27 3.34
CA SER A 191 17.75 -7.41 2.66
C SER A 191 17.55 -7.66 1.17
N GLU A 192 18.63 -7.51 0.40
CA GLU A 192 18.68 -7.91 -1.01
C GLU A 192 18.24 -9.37 -1.19
N SER A 193 18.68 -10.25 -0.29
CA SER A 193 18.33 -11.66 -0.33
C SER A 193 16.84 -11.90 -0.09
N ASP A 194 16.17 -11.09 0.74
CA ASP A 194 14.72 -11.17 0.93
C ASP A 194 13.98 -10.70 -0.32
N PHE A 195 14.49 -9.65 -0.97
CA PHE A 195 13.94 -9.15 -2.21
C PHE A 195 14.06 -10.17 -3.34
N GLU A 196 15.22 -10.78 -3.56
CA GLU A 196 15.35 -11.83 -4.57
C GLU A 196 14.47 -13.05 -4.27
N ARG A 197 14.32 -13.43 -2.98
CA ARG A 197 13.35 -14.46 -2.57
C ARG A 197 11.92 -14.07 -2.92
N MET A 198 11.53 -12.83 -2.62
CA MET A 198 10.22 -12.29 -2.97
C MET A 198 9.99 -12.35 -4.49
N ILE A 199 10.97 -11.97 -5.32
CA ILE A 199 10.85 -12.07 -6.78
C ILE A 199 10.71 -13.52 -7.24
N GLY A 200 11.48 -14.44 -6.65
CA GLY A 200 11.35 -15.87 -6.91
C GLY A 200 9.93 -16.39 -6.61
N ASP A 201 9.38 -16.06 -5.44
CA ASP A 201 8.03 -16.44 -5.02
C ASP A 201 6.95 -15.81 -5.92
N LEU A 202 7.18 -14.57 -6.38
CA LEU A 202 6.25 -13.84 -7.24
C LEU A 202 6.31 -14.25 -8.72
N SER A 203 7.33 -14.99 -9.16
CA SER A 203 7.56 -15.32 -10.57
C SER A 203 6.37 -16.01 -11.27
N GLU A 204 5.45 -16.64 -10.53
CA GLU A 204 4.21 -17.21 -11.10
C GLU A 204 3.11 -16.16 -11.37
N VAL A 205 3.16 -15.01 -10.71
CA VAL A 205 2.05 -14.03 -10.67
C VAL A 205 2.43 -12.63 -11.15
N ILE A 206 3.71 -12.38 -11.42
CA ILE A 206 4.21 -11.13 -12.01
C ILE A 206 4.96 -11.41 -13.31
N GLU A 207 5.14 -10.38 -14.13
CA GLU A 207 6.00 -10.43 -15.31
C GLU A 207 7.39 -9.92 -14.96
N LEU A 208 8.43 -10.65 -15.38
CA LEU A 208 9.82 -10.21 -15.26
C LEU A 208 10.31 -9.70 -16.62
N GLU A 209 11.01 -8.56 -16.64
CA GLU A 209 11.54 -8.00 -17.88
C GLU A 209 12.44 -8.98 -18.65
N ASP A 210 13.25 -9.77 -17.95
CA ASP A 210 14.08 -10.82 -18.55
C ASP A 210 13.27 -11.95 -19.20
N ASP A 211 12.15 -12.34 -18.61
CA ASP A 211 11.24 -13.34 -19.19
C ASP A 211 10.65 -12.78 -20.50
N ARG A 212 10.24 -11.52 -20.48
CA ARG A 212 9.72 -10.82 -21.66
C ARG A 212 10.78 -10.72 -22.77
N ARG A 213 12.03 -10.41 -22.44
CA ARG A 213 13.18 -10.40 -23.39
C ARG A 213 13.43 -11.77 -24.01
N LYS A 214 13.19 -12.86 -23.25
CA LYS A 214 13.30 -14.26 -23.71
C LYS A 214 12.05 -14.76 -24.45
N GLY A 215 11.03 -13.92 -24.65
CA GLY A 215 9.77 -14.30 -25.29
C GLY A 215 8.85 -15.14 -24.41
N ILE A 216 9.12 -15.24 -23.11
CA ILE A 216 8.25 -15.89 -22.13
C ILE A 216 7.16 -14.88 -21.76
N VAL A 217 5.93 -15.14 -22.19
CA VAL A 217 4.78 -14.28 -21.90
C VAL A 217 4.02 -14.86 -20.70
N LYS A 218 3.88 -14.06 -19.64
CA LYS A 218 3.01 -14.38 -18.51
C LYS A 218 1.59 -13.95 -18.83
N GLN A 219 0.64 -14.84 -18.56
CA GLN A 219 -0.77 -14.53 -18.74
C GLN A 219 -1.28 -13.72 -17.54
N ASP A 220 -1.83 -12.53 -17.79
CA ASP A 220 -2.48 -11.66 -16.80
C ASP A 220 -1.61 -11.39 -15.55
N PRO A 221 -0.37 -10.87 -15.70
CA PRO A 221 0.48 -10.55 -14.54
C PRO A 221 -0.18 -9.47 -13.67
N LEU A 222 0.08 -9.51 -12.36
CA LEU A 222 -0.38 -8.46 -11.44
C LEU A 222 0.35 -7.13 -11.69
N PHE A 223 1.65 -7.20 -11.93
CA PHE A 223 2.53 -6.08 -12.25
C PHE A 223 3.79 -6.59 -12.94
N THR A 224 4.60 -5.68 -13.47
CA THR A 224 5.87 -5.97 -14.12
C THR A 224 7.05 -5.52 -13.25
N LEU A 225 8.07 -6.36 -13.14
CA LEU A 225 9.37 -6.01 -12.58
C LEU A 225 10.34 -5.65 -13.70
N VAL A 226 10.93 -4.46 -13.63
CA VAL A 226 11.92 -3.96 -14.59
C VAL A 226 13.25 -3.64 -13.90
N ASP A 227 14.35 -3.62 -14.65
CA ASP A 227 15.67 -3.26 -14.12
C ASP A 227 15.72 -1.77 -13.75
N GLU A 228 15.37 -0.92 -14.71
CA GLU A 228 15.31 0.52 -14.57
C GLU A 228 13.92 1.03 -14.90
N ARG A 229 13.49 2.07 -14.18
CA ARG A 229 12.26 2.78 -14.52
C ARG A 229 12.47 3.45 -15.88
N GLN A 230 11.86 2.91 -16.94
CA GLN A 230 11.82 3.58 -18.23
C GLN A 230 11.24 4.98 -17.99
N GLY A 231 11.94 6.00 -18.49
CA GLY A 231 11.73 7.40 -18.13
C GLY A 231 10.25 7.70 -17.97
N ARG A 232 9.89 8.37 -16.86
CA ARG A 232 8.51 8.81 -16.63
C ARG A 232 8.01 9.35 -17.97
N PHE A 233 6.91 8.80 -18.49
CA PHE A 233 6.00 9.68 -19.20
C PHE A 233 5.59 10.69 -18.13
N GLU A 234 6.38 11.74 -17.98
CA GLU A 234 5.88 13.03 -17.59
C GLU A 234 4.83 13.30 -18.67
N GLY A 235 3.59 12.87 -18.41
CA GLY A 235 2.45 13.52 -19.03
C GLY A 235 2.75 14.99 -18.82
N SER A 236 3.00 15.69 -19.93
CA SER A 236 3.69 16.98 -19.90
C SER A 236 3.13 17.81 -18.76
N GLU A 237 4.01 18.42 -17.96
CA GLU A 237 3.61 19.48 -17.04
C GLU A 237 3.00 20.69 -17.78
N ASP A 238 2.82 20.60 -19.11
CA ASP A 238 2.02 21.47 -19.97
C ASP A 238 0.53 21.10 -20.06
N ALA A 239 0.02 20.07 -19.37
CA ALA A 239 -1.42 19.84 -19.27
C ALA A 239 -2.07 20.70 -18.16
N LYS A 240 -1.86 22.03 -18.21
CA LYS A 240 -2.79 23.01 -17.60
C LYS A 240 -4.03 23.21 -18.49
N ASP A 241 -4.49 22.17 -19.18
CA ASP A 241 -5.75 22.23 -19.90
C ASP A 241 -6.88 21.84 -18.93
N ALA A 242 -7.52 22.87 -18.35
CA ALA A 242 -8.64 22.71 -17.43
C ALA A 242 -9.77 21.85 -18.02
N SER A 243 -9.84 21.72 -19.35
CA SER A 243 -10.75 20.86 -20.10
C SER A 243 -10.53 19.37 -19.79
N LEU A 244 -9.29 18.88 -19.86
CA LEU A 244 -8.96 17.46 -19.65
C LEU A 244 -9.15 17.04 -18.19
N VAL A 245 -8.81 17.92 -17.24
CA VAL A 245 -9.04 17.68 -15.80
C VAL A 245 -10.52 17.66 -15.47
N ALA A 246 -11.34 18.52 -16.10
CA ALA A 246 -12.79 18.51 -15.95
C ALA A 246 -13.40 17.22 -16.52
N GLN A 247 -12.92 16.77 -17.68
CA GLN A 247 -13.40 15.56 -18.34
C GLN A 247 -13.02 14.29 -17.58
N ALA A 248 -11.80 14.20 -17.04
CA ALA A 248 -11.36 13.09 -16.18
C ALA A 248 -12.21 12.98 -14.90
N ARG A 249 -12.52 14.13 -14.27
CA ARG A 249 -13.39 14.19 -13.09
C ARG A 249 -14.85 13.83 -13.41
N GLN A 250 -15.35 14.22 -14.59
CA GLN A 250 -16.70 13.90 -15.04
C GLN A 250 -16.89 12.38 -15.27
N HIS A 251 -15.80 11.67 -15.58
CA HIS A 251 -15.78 10.22 -15.76
C HIS A 251 -15.21 9.43 -14.55
N GLY A 252 -14.97 10.09 -13.41
CA GLY A 252 -14.59 9.43 -12.17
C GLY A 252 -13.13 8.94 -12.09
N PHE A 253 -12.24 9.47 -12.93
CA PHE A 253 -10.81 9.18 -12.86
C PHE A 253 -10.09 10.22 -11.98
N GLU A 254 -9.35 9.76 -10.97
CA GLU A 254 -8.37 10.60 -10.27
C GLU A 254 -7.04 10.54 -11.03
N LEU A 255 -6.53 11.71 -11.42
CA LEU A 255 -5.16 11.87 -11.93
C LEU A 255 -4.21 11.79 -10.73
N LEU A 256 -3.27 10.85 -10.78
CA LEU A 256 -2.22 10.65 -9.77
C LEU A 256 -1.12 11.70 -9.88
#